data_AF-A0A968PPC7-F1
#
_entry.id   AF-A0A968PPC7-F1
#
_cell.length_a   1.000
_cell.length_b   1.000
_cell.length_c   1.000
_cell.angle_alpha   90.00
_cell.angle_beta   90.00
_cell.angle_gamma   90.00
#
_symmetry.space_group_name_H-M   'P 1'
#
loop_
_entity.id
_entity.type
_entity.pdbx_description
1 polymer ?
#
loop_
_entity_poly.entity_id
_entity_poly.type
_entity_poly.pdbx_seq_one_letter_code
_entity_poly.pdbx_strand_id
1 'polypeptide(L)'
;MLFNHRFLLRLITNLVICALALSSVAVLLWTIDELIGWDILPDALGIYIRALVIGIAWITFTLIVIHVLLSLTLFAEASASRAKLPDVQVSSELKRKLDRLVPLTGVVAIVLFVGLQAANRVRGNIVTQLNRQETEQRQREEFEKASVEFDQIQQDLDQALPQVLELFTPSLRNSIQTNTVSPGELRQLFQAVKVSFPHNPSLALLIPAQQPYRYYRVDAEAIAYNKDRGFLLQPQYYFGFPTQLETEAVNQLFAEQAASPTDALTGVFIRNTVPSSWGVLRLNGRAIALVHLEATYSCPEPTELVKDICTHDGPEELYTN
;
A
#
# COMPACT_ATOMS: atom_id res chain seq x y z
N MET A 1 13.86 69.25 25.83
CA MET A 1 12.43 68.97 25.64
C MET A 1 12.07 67.70 26.37
N LEU A 2 11.41 67.82 27.54
CA LEU A 2 10.91 66.68 28.29
C LEU A 2 9.71 66.10 27.54
N PHE A 3 9.90 64.99 26.83
CA PHE A 3 8.79 64.26 26.21
C PHE A 3 7.80 63.87 27.30
N ASN A 4 6.55 64.27 27.15
CA ASN A 4 5.51 64.04 28.14
C ASN A 4 5.22 62.53 28.20
N HIS A 5 5.81 61.85 29.19
CA HIS A 5 5.66 60.41 29.44
C HIS A 5 4.19 59.95 29.37
N ARG A 6 3.24 60.79 29.79
CA ARG A 6 1.80 60.49 29.73
C ARG A 6 1.27 60.38 28.30
N PHE A 7 1.81 61.16 27.36
CA PHE A 7 1.46 61.07 25.94
C PHE A 7 2.04 59.79 25.33
N LEU A 8 3.29 59.46 25.64
CA LEU A 8 3.95 58.24 25.17
C LEU A 8 3.22 56.99 25.66
N LEU A 9 2.81 56.96 26.93
CA LEU A 9 2.07 55.82 27.50
C LEU A 9 0.69 55.65 26.84
N ARG A 10 -0.02 56.76 26.56
CA ARG A 10 -1.31 56.73 25.84
C ARG A 10 -1.15 56.26 24.40
N LEU A 11 -0.09 56.71 23.71
CA LEU A 11 0.22 56.29 22.35
C LEU A 11 0.52 54.78 22.29
N ILE A 12 1.39 54.29 23.18
CA ILE A 12 1.75 52.86 23.27
C ILE A 12 0.52 52.02 23.59
N THR A 13 -0.30 52.44 24.55
CA THR A 13 -1.53 51.69 24.93
C THR A 13 -2.51 51.60 23.76
N ASN A 14 -2.73 52.70 23.02
CA ASN A 14 -3.61 52.70 21.86
C ASN A 14 -3.06 51.83 20.71
N LEU A 15 -1.74 51.87 20.48
CA LEU A 15 -1.08 50.99 19.51
C LEU A 15 -1.24 49.51 19.85
N VAL A 16 -1.07 49.14 21.13
CA VAL A 16 -1.28 47.77 21.61
C VAL A 16 -2.72 47.32 21.38
N ILE A 17 -3.71 48.17 21.66
CA ILE A 17 -5.13 47.86 21.45
C ILE A 17 -5.41 47.67 19.96
N CYS A 18 -4.92 48.55 19.08
CA CYS A 18 -5.08 48.40 17.64
C CYS A 18 -4.43 47.11 17.12
N ALA A 19 -3.22 46.79 17.57
CA ALA A 19 -2.53 45.56 17.18
C ALA A 19 -3.27 44.29 17.64
N LEU A 20 -3.81 44.29 18.86
CA LEU A 20 -4.59 43.17 19.39
C LEU A 20 -5.90 42.95 18.63
N ALA A 21 -6.60 44.04 18.28
CA ALA A 21 -7.80 43.98 17.46
C ALA A 21 -7.48 43.45 16.05
N LEU A 22 -6.39 43.94 15.44
CA LEU A 22 -5.97 43.54 14.10
C LEU A 22 -5.55 42.06 14.06
N SER A 23 -4.87 41.57 15.10
CA SER A 23 -4.58 40.14 15.23
C SER A 23 -5.82 39.28 15.44
N SER A 24 -6.80 39.76 16.21
CA SER A 24 -8.03 39.01 16.44
C SER A 24 -8.80 38.82 15.13
N VAL A 25 -8.85 39.87 14.30
CA VAL A 25 -9.44 39.81 12.95
C VAL A 25 -8.62 38.88 12.04
N ALA A 26 -7.29 38.95 12.07
CA ALA A 26 -6.43 38.09 11.24
C ALA A 26 -6.62 36.60 11.57
N VAL A 27 -6.73 36.24 12.86
CA VAL A 27 -6.96 34.85 13.27
C VAL A 27 -8.37 34.40 12.90
N LEU A 28 -9.37 35.26 13.06
CA LEU A 28 -10.74 34.93 12.67
C LEU A 28 -10.84 34.67 11.16
N LEU A 29 -10.21 35.51 10.33
CA LEU A 29 -10.11 35.30 8.89
C LEU A 29 -9.38 33.99 8.54
N TRP A 30 -8.26 33.69 9.22
CA TRP A 30 -7.54 32.43 9.03
C TRP A 30 -8.38 31.19 9.42
N THR A 31 -9.13 31.28 10.52
CA THR A 31 -9.98 30.18 10.98
C THR A 31 -11.13 29.93 10.01
N ILE A 32 -11.69 30.99 9.42
CA ILE A 32 -12.75 30.89 8.40
C ILE A 32 -12.21 30.25 7.12
N ASP A 33 -11.02 30.64 6.67
CA ASP A 33 -10.34 30.08 5.49
C ASP A 33 -10.11 28.57 5.64
N GLU A 34 -9.52 28.15 6.77
CA GLU A 34 -9.23 26.74 7.06
C GLU A 34 -10.51 25.89 7.22
N LEU A 35 -11.58 26.45 7.80
CA LEU A 35 -12.83 25.72 8.04
C LEU A 35 -13.67 25.54 6.77
N ILE A 36 -13.56 26.47 5.82
CA ILE A 36 -14.26 26.42 4.53
C ILE A 36 -13.51 25.52 3.53
N GLY A 37 -12.22 25.22 3.77
CA GLY A 37 -11.43 24.35 2.91
C GLY A 37 -11.24 24.92 1.49
N TRP A 38 -11.28 26.25 1.36
CA TRP A 38 -11.10 26.93 0.10
C TRP A 38 -9.60 27.05 -0.20
N ASP A 39 -9.04 26.02 -0.85
CA ASP A 39 -7.73 26.09 -1.54
C ASP A 39 -7.82 27.02 -2.78
N ILE A 40 -8.09 28.31 -2.56
CA ILE A 40 -8.11 29.33 -3.63
C ILE A 40 -6.69 29.78 -4.01
N LEU A 41 -5.68 29.42 -3.21
CA LEU A 41 -4.32 29.90 -3.40
C LEU A 41 -3.39 28.78 -3.88
N PRO A 42 -2.66 28.99 -4.99
CA PRO A 42 -1.61 28.07 -5.43
C PRO A 42 -0.59 27.82 -4.31
N ASP A 43 -0.07 26.59 -4.22
CA ASP A 43 0.83 26.10 -3.16
C ASP A 43 1.97 27.07 -2.79
N ALA A 44 2.48 27.83 -3.76
CA ALA A 44 3.54 28.83 -3.56
C ALA A 44 3.11 30.02 -2.68
N LEU A 45 1.86 30.48 -2.78
CA LEU A 45 1.33 31.60 -1.98
C LEU A 45 0.93 31.19 -0.56
N GLY A 46 0.55 29.91 -0.38
CA GLY A 46 0.18 29.35 0.92
C GLY A 46 1.31 29.43 1.97
N ILE A 47 2.57 29.32 1.54
CA ILE A 47 3.76 29.42 2.41
C ILE A 47 3.92 30.85 2.94
N TYR A 48 3.76 31.88 2.10
CA TYR A 48 3.92 33.28 2.51
C TYR A 48 2.80 33.74 3.44
N ILE A 49 1.57 33.29 3.20
CA ILE A 49 0.42 33.60 4.07
C ILE A 49 0.57 32.90 5.41
N ARG A 50 1.00 31.62 5.43
CA ARG A 50 1.34 30.93 6.69
C ARG A 50 2.44 31.64 7.47
N ALA A 51 3.51 32.08 6.80
CA ALA A 51 4.58 32.83 7.45
C ALA A 51 4.10 34.17 8.02
N LEU A 52 3.21 34.87 7.31
CA LEU A 52 2.62 36.12 7.74
C LEU A 52 1.70 35.93 8.96
N VAL A 53 0.86 34.90 8.96
CA VAL A 53 0.00 34.56 10.11
C VAL A 53 0.82 34.17 11.33
N ILE A 54 1.87 33.36 11.17
CA ILE A 54 2.80 33.01 12.26
C ILE A 54 3.51 34.26 12.78
N GLY A 55 3.95 35.16 11.90
CA GLY A 55 4.56 36.43 12.27
C GLY A 55 3.61 37.32 13.09
N ILE A 56 2.36 37.47 12.64
CA ILE A 56 1.34 38.24 13.36
C ILE A 56 0.99 37.58 14.71
N ALA A 57 0.93 36.25 14.78
CA ALA A 57 0.69 35.53 16.03
C ALA A 57 1.83 35.76 17.05
N TRP A 58 3.08 35.75 16.62
CA TRP A 58 4.24 36.06 17.47
C TRP A 58 4.25 37.51 17.96
N ILE A 59 3.95 38.46 17.08
CA ILE A 59 3.80 39.88 17.46
C ILE A 59 2.68 40.04 18.49
N THR A 60 1.58 39.31 18.34
CA THR A 60 0.44 39.40 19.26
C THR A 60 0.75 38.75 20.60
N PHE A 61 1.42 37.60 20.59
CA PHE A 61 1.88 36.93 21.80
C PHE A 61 2.83 37.83 22.60
N THR A 62 3.83 38.42 21.94
CA THR A 62 4.76 39.35 22.60
C THR A 62 4.05 40.58 23.17
N LEU A 63 3.06 41.13 22.46
CA LEU A 63 2.24 42.23 22.96
C LEU A 63 1.39 41.84 24.17
N ILE A 64 0.79 40.64 24.17
CA ILE A 64 0.05 40.11 25.33
C ILE A 64 0.99 39.95 26.53
N VAL A 65 2.18 39.37 26.34
CA VAL A 65 3.18 39.22 27.40
C VAL A 65 3.61 40.57 27.96
N ILE A 66 3.91 41.55 27.10
CA ILE A 66 4.24 42.92 27.52
C ILE A 66 3.07 43.53 28.31
N HIS A 67 1.82 43.31 27.89
CA HIS A 67 0.65 43.84 28.58
C HIS A 67 0.40 43.18 29.95
N VAL A 68 0.64 41.88 30.06
CA VAL A 68 0.59 41.14 31.33
C VAL A 68 1.70 41.61 32.26
N LEU A 69 2.92 41.79 31.76
CA LEU A 69 4.03 42.31 32.55
C LEU A 69 3.74 43.73 33.05
N LEU A 70 3.25 44.64 32.20
CA LEU A 70 2.80 45.98 32.61
C LEU A 70 1.69 45.91 33.66
N SER A 71 0.72 45.00 33.50
CA SER A 71 -0.36 44.81 34.47
C SER A 71 0.15 44.28 35.81
N LEU A 72 1.12 43.36 35.80
CA LEU A 72 1.80 42.85 37.00
C LEU A 72 2.65 43.93 37.67
N THR A 73 3.38 44.74 36.90
CA THR A 73 4.17 45.87 37.44
C THR A 73 3.25 46.89 38.11
N LEU A 74 2.12 47.23 37.48
CA LEU A 74 1.13 48.14 38.07
C LEU A 74 0.40 47.51 39.28
N PHE A 75 0.18 46.20 39.28
CA PHE A 75 -0.38 45.49 40.44
C PHE A 75 0.60 45.44 41.61
N ALA A 76 1.89 45.24 41.33
CA ALA A 76 2.96 45.31 42.33
C ALA A 76 3.07 46.74 42.89
N GLU A 77 2.95 47.76 42.05
CA GLU A 77 2.89 49.18 42.46
C GLU A 77 1.65 49.47 43.33
N ALA A 78 0.48 48.97 42.94
CA ALA A 78 -0.75 49.08 43.73
C ALA A 78 -0.73 48.30 45.06
N SER A 79 0.07 47.24 45.13
CA SER A 79 0.30 46.47 46.37
C SER A 79 1.34 47.17 47.26
N ALA A 80 2.36 47.80 46.67
CA ALA A 80 3.35 48.62 47.37
C ALA A 80 2.74 49.92 47.94
N SER A 81 1.78 50.54 47.24
CA SER A 81 1.03 51.70 47.77
C SER A 81 0.14 51.32 48.95
N ARG A 82 -0.47 50.12 48.95
CA ARG A 82 -1.13 49.56 50.14
C ARG A 82 -0.17 49.31 51.31
N ALA A 83 1.13 49.10 51.04
CA ALA A 83 2.18 48.92 52.04
C ALA A 83 2.79 50.24 52.57
N LYS A 84 2.21 51.42 52.24
CA LYS A 84 2.62 52.76 52.69
C LYS A 84 4.05 53.19 52.29
N LEU A 85 4.54 52.75 51.14
CA LEU A 85 5.70 53.36 50.49
C LEU A 85 5.26 54.62 49.70
N PRO A 86 6.14 55.63 49.48
CA PRO A 86 5.75 56.94 48.96
C PRO A 86 5.07 56.84 47.58
N ASP A 87 3.87 57.41 47.50
CA ASP A 87 2.90 57.25 46.41
C ASP A 87 3.32 57.93 45.11
N VAL A 88 3.31 57.17 44.01
CA VAL A 88 3.18 57.73 42.66
C VAL A 88 1.73 57.52 42.22
N GLN A 89 0.98 58.61 42.08
CA GLN A 89 -0.47 58.57 41.82
C GLN A 89 -0.81 57.96 40.44
N VAL A 90 -1.35 56.75 40.43
CA VAL A 90 -1.94 56.13 39.23
C VAL A 90 -3.36 56.68 39.01
N SER A 91 -3.62 57.27 37.84
CA SER A 91 -4.89 57.93 37.51
C SER A 91 -6.07 56.96 37.46
N SER A 92 -7.22 57.35 38.02
CA SER A 92 -8.47 56.56 38.10
C SER A 92 -9.04 56.16 36.72
N GLU A 93 -8.80 56.95 35.67
CA GLU A 93 -9.20 56.62 34.30
C GLU A 93 -8.48 55.38 33.75
N LEU A 94 -7.21 55.18 34.12
CA LEU A 94 -6.40 54.04 33.66
C LEU A 94 -6.93 52.74 34.26
N LYS A 95 -7.30 52.77 35.55
CA LYS A 95 -7.89 51.63 36.27
C LYS A 95 -9.19 51.15 35.61
N ARG A 96 -10.08 52.10 35.26
CA ARG A 96 -11.36 51.78 34.59
C ARG A 96 -11.18 51.22 33.18
N LYS A 97 -10.13 51.64 32.46
CA LYS A 97 -9.81 51.07 31.13
C LYS A 97 -9.24 49.66 31.25
N LEU A 98 -8.43 49.40 32.28
CA LEU A 98 -7.84 48.08 32.53
C LEU A 98 -8.91 47.04 32.89
N ASP A 99 -9.87 47.40 33.76
CA ASP A 99 -10.97 46.50 34.16
C ASP A 99 -11.84 46.04 32.97
N ARG A 100 -11.90 46.82 31.88
CA ARG A 100 -12.61 46.44 30.64
C ARG A 100 -11.75 45.62 29.68
N LEU A 101 -10.43 45.77 29.73
CA LEU A 101 -9.51 45.09 28.82
C LEU A 101 -9.20 43.66 29.24
N VAL A 102 -9.11 43.39 30.55
CA VAL A 102 -8.85 42.04 31.09
C VAL A 102 -9.88 40.99 30.62
N PRO A 103 -11.21 41.22 30.70
CA PRO A 103 -12.16 40.24 30.19
C PRO A 103 -12.10 40.11 28.66
N LEU A 104 -11.81 41.19 27.94
CA LEU A 104 -11.69 41.18 26.49
C LEU A 104 -10.50 40.33 26.02
N THR A 105 -9.34 40.48 26.66
CA THR A 105 -8.16 39.66 26.36
C THR A 105 -8.39 38.19 26.71
N GLY A 106 -9.12 37.91 27.79
CA GLY A 106 -9.53 36.55 28.14
C GLY A 106 -10.40 35.89 27.07
N VAL A 107 -11.42 36.60 26.56
CA VAL A 107 -12.29 36.08 25.48
C VAL A 107 -11.51 35.84 24.20
N VAL A 108 -10.62 36.76 23.81
CA VAL A 108 -9.76 36.60 22.63
C VAL A 108 -8.85 35.38 22.76
N ALA A 109 -8.24 35.16 23.94
CA ALA A 109 -7.40 33.99 24.18
C ALA A 109 -8.17 32.65 24.06
N ILE A 110 -9.41 32.60 24.54
CA ILE A 110 -10.27 31.40 24.43
C ILE A 110 -10.63 31.13 22.96
N VAL A 111 -11.03 32.17 22.21
CA VAL A 111 -11.34 32.03 20.78
C VAL A 111 -10.13 31.53 19.99
N LEU A 112 -8.94 32.09 20.28
CA LEU A 112 -7.67 31.64 19.69
C LEU A 112 -7.38 30.17 20.00
N PHE A 113 -7.55 29.75 21.25
CA PHE A 113 -7.27 28.38 21.68
C PHE A 113 -8.23 27.37 21.04
N VAL A 114 -9.53 27.69 20.97
CA VAL A 114 -10.55 26.83 20.34
C VAL A 114 -10.35 26.76 18.82
N GLY A 115 -10.05 27.89 18.16
CA GLY A 115 -9.76 27.93 16.73
C GLY A 115 -8.53 27.09 16.36
N LEU A 116 -7.46 27.18 17.16
CA LEU A 116 -6.24 26.38 16.94
C LEU A 116 -6.48 24.87 17.10
N GLN A 117 -7.27 24.48 18.11
CA GLN A 117 -7.64 23.07 18.32
C GLN A 117 -8.48 22.51 17.17
N ALA A 118 -9.43 23.30 16.66
CA ALA A 118 -10.27 22.91 15.52
C ALA A 118 -9.43 22.73 14.25
N ALA A 119 -8.57 23.69 13.93
CA ALA A 119 -7.66 23.62 12.78
C ALA A 119 -6.71 22.41 12.86
N ASN A 120 -6.12 22.14 14.03
CA ASN A 120 -5.26 20.97 14.23
C ASN A 120 -5.99 19.64 14.00
N ARG A 121 -7.26 19.54 14.40
CA ARG A 121 -8.08 18.33 14.15
C ARG A 121 -8.42 18.15 12.68
N VAL A 122 -8.82 19.21 11.99
CA VAL A 122 -9.13 19.17 10.55
C VAL A 122 -7.89 18.77 9.77
N ARG A 123 -6.73 19.38 10.06
CA ARG A 123 -5.45 19.06 9.41
C ARG A 123 -5.01 17.61 9.65
N GLY A 124 -5.19 17.10 10.87
CA GLY A 124 -4.90 15.69 11.18
C GLY A 124 -5.76 14.72 10.35
N ASN A 125 -7.04 15.03 10.18
CA ASN A 125 -7.96 14.21 9.39
C ASN A 125 -7.65 14.26 7.89
N ILE A 126 -7.30 15.44 7.34
CA ILE A 126 -6.92 15.58 5.93
C ILE A 126 -5.63 14.83 5.62
N VAL A 127 -4.60 14.96 6.47
CA VAL A 127 -3.32 14.26 6.28
C VAL A 127 -3.50 12.74 6.33
N THR A 128 -4.32 12.23 7.26
CA THR A 128 -4.58 10.79 7.34
C THR A 128 -5.36 10.27 6.13
N GLN A 129 -6.30 11.05 5.60
CA GLN A 129 -7.02 10.71 4.37
C GLN A 129 -6.11 10.73 3.13
N LEU A 130 -5.29 11.77 2.97
CA LEU A 130 -4.35 11.88 1.85
C LEU A 130 -3.33 10.73 1.87
N ASN A 131 -2.74 10.42 3.03
CA ASN A 131 -1.80 9.31 3.15
C ASN A 131 -2.44 7.96 2.79
N ARG A 132 -3.72 7.75 3.16
CA ARG A 132 -4.46 6.55 2.80
C ARG A 132 -4.68 6.45 1.30
N GLN A 133 -5.08 7.54 0.66
CA GLN A 133 -5.27 7.60 -0.79
C GLN A 133 -3.97 7.36 -1.55
N GLU A 134 -2.87 8.01 -1.14
CA GLU A 134 -1.56 7.78 -1.76
C GLU A 134 -1.09 6.32 -1.61
N THR A 135 -1.34 5.70 -0.45
CA THR A 135 -0.96 4.29 -0.22
C THR A 135 -1.79 3.35 -1.09
N GLU A 136 -3.10 3.57 -1.16
CA GLU A 136 -4.00 2.79 -2.01
C GLU A 136 -3.62 2.93 -3.49
N GLN A 137 -3.30 4.14 -3.95
CA GLN A 137 -2.83 4.38 -5.32
C GLN A 137 -1.54 3.62 -5.62
N ARG A 138 -0.54 3.69 -4.72
CA ARG A 138 0.73 2.96 -4.91
C ARG A 138 0.52 1.45 -4.97
N GLN A 139 -0.33 0.90 -4.11
CA GLN A 139 -0.64 -0.53 -4.11
C GLN A 139 -1.37 -0.96 -5.38
N ARG A 140 -2.31 -0.15 -5.88
CA ARG A 140 -2.98 -0.40 -7.17
C ARG A 140 -2.01 -0.36 -8.33
N GLU A 141 -1.11 0.63 -8.37
CA GLU A 141 -0.07 0.73 -9.41
C GLU A 141 0.92 -0.44 -9.37
N GLU A 142 1.27 -0.92 -8.17
CA GLU A 142 2.12 -2.10 -7.99
C GLU A 142 1.41 -3.37 -8.47
N PHE A 143 0.13 -3.53 -8.10
CA PHE A 143 -0.69 -4.66 -8.55
C PHE A 143 -0.87 -4.64 -10.07
N GLU A 144 -1.15 -3.48 -10.68
CA GLU A 144 -1.32 -3.36 -12.12
C GLU A 144 -0.04 -3.76 -12.87
N LYS A 145 1.13 -3.32 -12.40
CA LYS A 145 2.42 -3.74 -12.98
C LYS A 145 2.64 -5.24 -12.84
N ALA A 146 2.33 -5.81 -11.68
CA ALA A 146 2.48 -7.25 -11.45
C ALA A 146 1.50 -8.07 -12.31
N SER A 147 0.27 -7.58 -12.52
CA SER A 147 -0.71 -8.21 -13.39
C SER A 147 -0.25 -8.21 -14.85
N VAL A 148 0.30 -7.11 -15.34
CA VAL A 148 0.83 -7.03 -16.71
C VAL A 148 2.02 -7.98 -16.90
N GLU A 149 2.91 -8.06 -15.91
CA GLU A 149 4.04 -9.01 -15.95
C GLU A 149 3.55 -10.46 -15.87
N PHE A 150 2.57 -10.74 -15.01
CA PHE A 150 1.91 -12.05 -14.92
C PHE A 150 1.34 -12.49 -16.27
N ASP A 151 0.59 -11.62 -16.94
CA ASP A 151 -0.01 -11.91 -18.25
C ASP A 151 1.05 -12.13 -19.33
N GLN A 152 2.14 -11.37 -19.29
CA GLN A 152 3.26 -11.56 -20.22
C GLN A 152 3.95 -12.91 -20.02
N ILE A 153 4.23 -13.29 -18.76
CA ILE A 153 4.83 -14.60 -18.45
C ILE A 153 3.86 -15.71 -18.87
N GLN A 154 2.56 -15.56 -18.61
CA GLN A 154 1.54 -16.52 -19.02
C GLN A 154 1.55 -16.74 -20.54
N GLN A 155 1.56 -15.67 -21.33
CA GLN A 155 1.62 -15.76 -22.80
C GLN A 155 2.90 -16.46 -23.28
N ASP A 156 4.04 -16.15 -22.66
CA ASP A 156 5.31 -16.81 -23.02
C ASP A 156 5.26 -18.32 -22.72
N LEU A 157 4.62 -18.74 -21.64
CA LEU A 157 4.43 -20.16 -21.30
C LEU A 157 3.47 -20.86 -22.26
N ASP A 158 2.36 -20.22 -22.63
CA ASP A 158 1.40 -20.77 -23.59
C ASP A 158 2.05 -20.95 -24.97
N GLN A 159 2.92 -20.03 -25.39
CA GLN A 159 3.70 -20.17 -26.63
C GLN A 159 4.80 -21.23 -26.55
N ALA A 160 5.36 -21.45 -25.36
CA ALA A 160 6.39 -22.47 -25.11
C ALA A 160 5.82 -23.88 -25.08
N LEU A 161 4.58 -24.05 -24.58
CA LEU A 161 3.99 -25.37 -24.34
C LEU A 161 3.98 -26.30 -25.57
N PRO A 162 3.54 -25.87 -26.77
CA PRO A 162 3.60 -26.72 -27.97
C PRO A 162 5.01 -27.23 -28.27
N GLN A 163 6.01 -26.36 -28.13
CA GLN A 163 7.42 -26.70 -28.37
C GLN A 163 7.92 -27.69 -27.31
N VAL A 164 7.50 -27.55 -26.05
CA VAL A 164 7.81 -28.52 -24.99
C VAL A 164 7.19 -29.88 -25.29
N LEU A 165 5.94 -29.92 -25.77
CA LEU A 165 5.25 -31.16 -26.13
C LEU A 165 5.99 -31.93 -27.24
N GLU A 166 6.60 -31.20 -28.20
CA GLU A 166 7.43 -31.80 -29.25
C GLU A 166 8.71 -32.46 -28.75
N LEU A 167 9.26 -32.02 -27.60
CA LEU A 167 10.45 -32.63 -26.98
C LEU A 167 10.18 -34.07 -26.50
N PHE A 168 8.91 -34.45 -26.31
CA PHE A 168 8.51 -35.81 -25.96
C PHE A 168 8.54 -36.72 -27.19
N THR A 169 9.75 -37.20 -27.50
CA THR A 169 9.97 -38.13 -28.62
C THR A 169 9.08 -39.38 -28.52
N PRO A 170 8.75 -40.06 -29.64
CA PRO A 170 7.94 -41.28 -29.62
C PRO A 170 8.47 -42.38 -28.68
N SER A 171 9.80 -42.51 -28.58
CA SER A 171 10.44 -43.46 -27.65
C SER A 171 10.15 -43.10 -26.19
N LEU A 172 10.30 -41.82 -25.83
CA LEU A 172 10.03 -41.33 -24.47
C LEU A 172 8.55 -41.48 -24.12
N ARG A 173 7.64 -41.14 -25.03
CA ARG A 173 6.19 -41.33 -24.84
C ARG A 173 5.83 -42.80 -24.60
N ASN A 174 6.44 -43.71 -25.36
CA ASN A 174 6.25 -45.14 -25.14
C ASN A 174 6.74 -45.57 -23.76
N SER A 175 7.93 -45.12 -23.34
CA SER A 175 8.48 -45.41 -22.02
C SER A 175 7.67 -44.82 -20.87
N ILE A 176 7.02 -43.66 -21.06
CA ILE A 176 6.07 -43.10 -20.10
C ILE A 176 4.84 -44.00 -19.99
N GLN A 177 4.24 -44.40 -21.12
CA GLN A 177 3.06 -45.28 -21.13
C GLN A 177 3.35 -46.65 -20.48
N THR A 178 4.52 -47.23 -20.72
CA THR A 178 4.91 -48.53 -20.15
C THR A 178 5.53 -48.43 -18.77
N ASN A 179 5.67 -47.23 -18.21
CA ASN A 179 6.31 -46.94 -16.93
C ASN A 179 7.76 -47.49 -16.84
N THR A 180 8.51 -47.39 -17.94
CA THR A 180 9.91 -47.82 -18.08
C THR A 180 10.86 -46.64 -18.35
N VAL A 181 10.40 -45.42 -18.10
CA VAL A 181 11.16 -44.19 -18.38
C VAL A 181 12.42 -44.10 -17.54
N SER A 182 13.53 -43.73 -18.18
CA SER A 182 14.81 -43.52 -17.49
C SER A 182 14.78 -42.22 -16.68
N PRO A 183 15.15 -42.24 -15.38
CA PRO A 183 15.24 -41.01 -14.59
C PRO A 183 16.27 -40.02 -15.16
N GLY A 184 17.32 -40.52 -15.82
CA GLY A 184 18.33 -39.68 -16.47
C GLY A 184 17.78 -38.91 -17.67
N GLU A 185 16.94 -39.56 -18.48
CA GLU A 185 16.29 -38.93 -19.65
C GLU A 185 15.29 -37.87 -19.21
N LEU A 186 14.45 -38.16 -18.22
CA LEU A 186 13.51 -37.16 -17.67
C LEU A 186 14.24 -35.96 -17.07
N ARG A 187 15.33 -36.19 -16.34
CA ARG A 187 16.12 -35.08 -15.78
C ARG A 187 16.71 -34.20 -16.87
N GLN A 188 17.22 -34.80 -17.95
CA GLN A 188 17.73 -34.04 -19.09
C GLN A 188 16.63 -33.22 -19.76
N LEU A 189 15.44 -33.81 -19.93
CA LEU A 189 14.29 -33.10 -20.47
C LEU A 189 13.86 -31.93 -19.58
N PHE A 190 13.67 -32.16 -18.27
CA PHE A 190 13.29 -31.12 -17.32
C PHE A 190 14.33 -29.99 -17.26
N GLN A 191 15.62 -30.34 -17.31
CA GLN A 191 16.69 -29.34 -17.36
C GLN A 191 16.72 -28.59 -18.69
N ALA A 192 16.48 -29.27 -19.82
CA ALA A 192 16.42 -28.63 -21.12
C ALA A 192 15.27 -27.63 -21.17
N VAL A 193 14.07 -28.01 -20.71
CA VAL A 193 12.93 -27.09 -20.63
C VAL A 193 13.24 -25.88 -19.74
N LYS A 194 13.81 -26.11 -18.56
CA LYS A 194 14.15 -25.03 -17.63
C LYS A 194 15.18 -24.04 -18.22
N VAL A 195 16.11 -24.48 -19.06
CA VAL A 195 17.20 -23.63 -19.59
C VAL A 195 16.86 -23.04 -20.96
N SER A 196 16.01 -23.69 -21.74
CA SER A 196 15.73 -23.31 -23.14
C SER A 196 14.54 -22.36 -23.29
N PHE A 197 13.66 -22.23 -22.28
CA PHE A 197 12.47 -21.39 -22.37
C PHE A 197 12.53 -20.17 -21.44
N PRO A 198 11.90 -19.03 -21.82
CA PRO A 198 11.83 -17.83 -20.99
C PRO A 198 11.27 -18.11 -19.60
N HIS A 199 11.71 -17.34 -18.60
CA HIS A 199 11.25 -17.44 -17.20
C HIS A 199 11.61 -18.76 -16.49
N ASN A 200 12.44 -19.60 -17.11
CA ASN A 200 12.97 -20.85 -16.57
C ASN A 200 11.89 -21.79 -15.99
N PRO A 201 10.88 -22.19 -16.80
CA PRO A 201 9.72 -22.89 -16.29
C PRO A 201 10.11 -24.25 -15.70
N SER A 202 9.43 -24.62 -14.63
CA SER A 202 9.42 -25.96 -14.10
C SER A 202 8.44 -26.83 -14.90
N LEU A 203 8.87 -28.04 -15.23
CA LEU A 203 8.06 -29.03 -15.95
C LEU A 203 7.66 -30.14 -14.97
N ALA A 204 6.37 -30.43 -14.91
CA ALA A 204 5.80 -31.55 -14.20
C ALA A 204 4.93 -32.40 -15.13
N LEU A 205 4.92 -33.72 -14.87
CA LEU A 205 4.10 -34.70 -15.56
C LEU A 205 3.12 -35.29 -14.57
N LEU A 206 1.85 -35.44 -14.98
CA LEU A 206 0.87 -36.25 -14.26
C LEU A 206 0.50 -37.46 -15.12
N ILE A 207 0.76 -38.66 -14.59
CA ILE A 207 0.61 -39.91 -15.34
C ILE A 207 -0.42 -40.80 -14.63
N PRO A 208 -1.33 -41.49 -15.34
CA PRO A 208 -2.23 -42.47 -14.74
C PRO A 208 -1.48 -43.57 -14.01
N ALA A 209 -1.90 -43.90 -12.79
CA ALA A 209 -1.30 -44.92 -11.95
C ALA A 209 -2.10 -46.23 -11.97
N GLN A 210 -1.47 -47.31 -11.49
CA GLN A 210 -2.20 -48.53 -11.11
C GLN A 210 -2.80 -48.38 -9.71
N GLN A 211 -3.90 -49.09 -9.47
CA GLN A 211 -4.54 -49.10 -8.14
C GLN A 211 -3.56 -49.50 -7.03
N PRO A 212 -3.65 -48.88 -5.83
CA PRO A 212 -4.78 -48.09 -5.34
C PRO A 212 -4.72 -46.60 -5.71
N TYR A 213 -3.67 -46.13 -6.38
CA TYR A 213 -3.52 -44.74 -6.78
C TYR A 213 -4.22 -44.49 -8.13
N ARG A 214 -4.65 -43.25 -8.35
CA ARG A 214 -5.24 -42.83 -9.62
C ARG A 214 -4.21 -42.18 -10.54
N TYR A 215 -3.32 -41.38 -9.96
CA TYR A 215 -2.27 -40.67 -10.69
C TYR A 215 -0.95 -40.67 -9.92
N TYR A 216 0.16 -40.44 -10.62
CA TYR A 216 1.42 -40.06 -10.01
C TYR A 216 2.03 -38.85 -10.74
N ARG A 217 2.66 -37.95 -9.98
CA ARG A 217 3.39 -36.79 -10.49
C ARG A 217 4.89 -37.06 -10.53
N VAL A 218 5.49 -36.59 -11.61
CA VAL A 218 6.95 -36.60 -11.80
C VAL A 218 7.40 -35.22 -12.22
N ASP A 219 8.34 -34.65 -11.47
CA ASP A 219 9.03 -33.40 -11.77
C ASP A 219 10.52 -33.54 -11.44
N ALA A 220 11.27 -32.44 -11.48
CA ALA A 220 12.70 -32.45 -11.17
C ALA A 220 13.02 -32.94 -9.75
N GLU A 221 12.12 -32.71 -8.78
CA GLU A 221 12.32 -33.10 -7.37
C GLU A 221 12.08 -34.60 -7.17
N ALA A 222 11.23 -35.21 -8.01
CA ALA A 222 11.03 -36.65 -8.03
C ALA A 222 12.26 -37.45 -8.50
N ILE A 223 13.36 -36.80 -8.90
CA ILE A 223 14.57 -37.48 -9.39
C ILE A 223 15.72 -37.31 -8.38
N ALA A 224 15.94 -38.34 -7.56
CA ALA A 224 17.01 -38.35 -6.57
C ALA A 224 18.30 -38.94 -7.15
N TYR A 225 19.46 -38.38 -6.79
CA TYR A 225 20.76 -38.98 -7.10
C TYR A 225 21.26 -39.86 -5.96
N ASN A 226 21.55 -41.13 -6.26
CA ASN A 226 22.19 -42.06 -5.36
C ASN A 226 23.55 -42.47 -5.94
N LYS A 227 24.63 -42.36 -5.13
CA LYS A 227 25.99 -42.67 -5.58
C LYS A 227 26.17 -44.11 -6.08
N ASP A 228 25.42 -45.06 -5.53
CA ASP A 228 25.56 -46.49 -5.83
C ASP A 228 24.61 -46.96 -6.94
N ARG A 229 23.50 -46.25 -7.16
CA ARG A 229 22.43 -46.66 -8.09
C ARG A 229 22.14 -45.66 -9.22
N GLY A 230 22.87 -44.55 -9.27
CA GLY A 230 22.62 -43.47 -10.19
C GLY A 230 21.33 -42.70 -9.85
N PHE A 231 20.64 -42.21 -10.88
CA PHE A 231 19.37 -41.50 -10.70
C PHE A 231 18.23 -42.47 -10.41
N LEU A 232 17.44 -42.16 -9.39
CA LEU A 232 16.27 -42.92 -8.96
C LEU A 232 15.02 -42.05 -9.09
N LEU A 233 13.94 -42.63 -9.60
CA LEU A 233 12.65 -41.97 -9.66
C LEU A 233 11.85 -42.23 -8.38
N GLN A 234 11.38 -41.17 -7.74
CA GLN A 234 10.53 -41.18 -6.55
C GLN A 234 9.28 -40.33 -6.83
N PRO A 235 8.32 -40.83 -7.63
CA PRO A 235 7.11 -40.09 -7.95
C PRO A 235 6.25 -39.81 -6.71
N GLN A 236 5.46 -38.73 -6.78
CA GLN A 236 4.43 -38.43 -5.80
C GLN A 236 3.11 -39.08 -6.26
N TYR A 237 2.51 -39.93 -5.44
CA TYR A 237 1.29 -40.67 -5.81
C TYR A 237 0.03 -40.03 -5.21
N TYR A 238 -1.05 -39.98 -6.00
CA TYR A 238 -2.33 -39.40 -5.60
C TYR A 238 -3.47 -40.40 -5.71
N PHE A 239 -4.26 -40.51 -4.64
CA PHE A 239 -5.57 -41.16 -4.67
C PHE A 239 -6.62 -40.30 -5.39
N GLY A 240 -6.47 -38.97 -5.28
CA GLY A 240 -7.31 -37.93 -5.86
C GLY A 240 -6.73 -36.56 -5.52
N PHE A 241 -7.37 -35.50 -6.01
CA PHE A 241 -6.93 -34.13 -5.76
C PHE A 241 -7.68 -33.50 -4.57
N PRO A 242 -7.09 -32.53 -3.85
CA PRO A 242 -7.74 -31.90 -2.71
C PRO A 242 -9.01 -31.13 -3.06
N THR A 243 -9.08 -30.55 -4.26
CA THR A 243 -10.22 -29.76 -4.70
C THR A 243 -11.00 -30.46 -5.80
N GLN A 244 -12.32 -30.24 -5.82
CA GLN A 244 -13.19 -30.75 -6.87
C GLN A 244 -12.89 -30.07 -8.21
N LEU A 245 -12.59 -28.76 -8.20
CA LEU A 245 -12.21 -28.00 -9.39
C LEU A 245 -10.96 -28.58 -10.07
N GLU A 246 -9.91 -28.89 -9.31
CA GLU A 246 -8.71 -29.54 -9.87
C GLU A 246 -9.05 -30.93 -10.42
N THR A 247 -9.88 -31.69 -9.71
CA THR A 247 -10.32 -33.01 -10.17
C THR A 247 -11.06 -32.93 -11.51
N GLU A 248 -11.95 -31.94 -11.67
CA GLU A 248 -12.71 -31.71 -12.90
C GLU A 248 -11.81 -31.27 -14.05
N ALA A 249 -10.91 -30.32 -13.82
CA ALA A 249 -9.95 -29.86 -14.82
C ALA A 249 -9.04 -31.01 -15.30
N VAL A 250 -8.47 -31.79 -14.38
CA VAL A 250 -7.63 -32.95 -14.73
C VAL A 250 -8.43 -33.99 -15.53
N ASN A 251 -9.67 -34.26 -15.16
CA ASN A 251 -10.52 -35.21 -15.89
C ASN A 251 -10.87 -34.72 -17.29
N GLN A 252 -11.15 -33.42 -17.47
CA GLN A 252 -11.39 -32.82 -18.78
C GLN A 252 -10.16 -32.96 -19.68
N LEU A 253 -8.97 -32.63 -19.16
CA LEU A 253 -7.72 -32.75 -19.91
C LEU A 253 -7.44 -34.20 -20.33
N PHE A 254 -7.61 -35.17 -19.44
CA PHE A 254 -7.48 -36.59 -19.80
C PHE A 254 -8.59 -37.09 -20.76
N ALA A 255 -9.75 -36.43 -20.77
CA ALA A 255 -10.81 -36.65 -21.75
C ALA A 255 -10.56 -35.88 -23.07
N GLU A 256 -9.39 -35.27 -23.22
CA GLU A 256 -8.99 -34.47 -24.38
C GLU A 256 -9.92 -33.27 -24.63
N GLN A 257 -10.33 -32.61 -23.55
CA GLN A 257 -11.07 -31.35 -23.56
C GLN A 257 -10.23 -30.25 -22.93
N ALA A 258 -10.31 -29.02 -23.47
CA ALA A 258 -9.70 -27.86 -22.84
C ALA A 258 -10.33 -27.63 -21.46
N ALA A 259 -9.50 -27.36 -20.46
CA ALA A 259 -9.94 -26.99 -19.13
C ALA A 259 -9.71 -25.49 -18.94
N SER A 260 -10.79 -24.75 -18.66
CA SER A 260 -10.74 -23.31 -18.44
C SER A 260 -11.36 -22.93 -17.10
N PRO A 261 -10.63 -23.13 -15.98
CA PRO A 261 -11.13 -22.77 -14.66
C PRO A 261 -11.25 -21.25 -14.54
N THR A 262 -12.47 -20.77 -14.29
CA THR A 262 -12.79 -19.34 -14.14
C THR A 262 -12.59 -18.82 -12.72
N ASP A 263 -12.55 -19.72 -11.74
CA ASP A 263 -12.24 -19.41 -10.35
C ASP A 263 -10.76 -19.63 -10.04
N ALA A 264 -10.26 -18.96 -9.00
CA ALA A 264 -8.91 -19.17 -8.49
C ALA A 264 -8.72 -20.63 -8.04
N LEU A 265 -7.79 -21.31 -8.70
CA LEU A 265 -7.43 -22.70 -8.50
C LEU A 265 -6.01 -22.78 -7.93
N THR A 266 -5.91 -23.18 -6.66
CA THR A 266 -4.65 -23.42 -5.94
C THR A 266 -4.41 -24.93 -5.73
N GLY A 267 -4.51 -25.70 -6.83
CA GLY A 267 -4.34 -27.14 -6.82
C GLY A 267 -2.91 -27.61 -6.54
N VAL A 268 -2.73 -28.93 -6.40
CA VAL A 268 -1.41 -29.55 -6.18
C VAL A 268 -0.66 -29.86 -7.48
N PHE A 269 -1.37 -29.93 -8.60
CA PHE A 269 -0.86 -30.14 -9.95
C PHE A 269 -1.23 -29.00 -10.88
N ILE A 270 -2.51 -28.59 -10.94
CA ILE A 270 -2.96 -27.43 -11.74
C ILE A 270 -3.18 -26.24 -10.83
N ARG A 271 -2.55 -25.11 -11.16
CA ARG A 271 -2.74 -23.84 -10.46
C ARG A 271 -2.93 -22.73 -11.48
N ASN A 272 -3.91 -21.85 -11.28
CA ASN A 272 -4.07 -20.69 -12.16
C ASN A 272 -3.77 -19.35 -11.47
N THR A 273 -3.35 -19.39 -10.20
CA THR A 273 -2.91 -18.21 -9.43
C THR A 273 -1.42 -17.91 -9.60
N VAL A 274 -0.73 -18.67 -10.46
CA VAL A 274 0.66 -18.49 -10.88
C VAL A 274 0.69 -18.66 -12.40
N PRO A 275 1.61 -18.01 -13.13
CA PRO A 275 1.73 -18.23 -14.56
C PRO A 275 2.05 -19.69 -14.84
N SER A 276 1.16 -20.36 -15.56
CA SER A 276 1.27 -21.77 -15.86
C SER A 276 0.56 -22.14 -17.15
N SER A 277 1.00 -23.21 -17.79
CA SER A 277 0.34 -23.73 -18.99
C SER A 277 0.32 -25.25 -18.94
N TRP A 278 -0.74 -25.86 -19.49
CA TRP A 278 -0.92 -27.31 -19.43
C TRP A 278 -1.37 -27.91 -20.75
N GLY A 279 -0.91 -29.12 -21.03
CA GLY A 279 -1.20 -29.84 -22.26
C GLY A 279 -1.30 -31.33 -22.04
N VAL A 280 -1.62 -32.06 -23.11
CA VAL A 280 -1.82 -33.50 -23.10
C VAL A 280 -0.80 -34.20 -23.98
N LEU A 281 -0.09 -35.16 -23.39
CA LEU A 281 0.74 -36.08 -24.16
C LEU A 281 -0.11 -37.23 -24.68
N ARG A 282 -0.02 -37.48 -25.99
CA ARG A 282 -0.76 -38.52 -26.70
C ARG A 282 0.17 -39.56 -27.30
N LEU A 283 -0.25 -40.81 -27.22
CA LEU A 283 0.37 -41.92 -27.94
C LEU A 283 -0.74 -42.85 -28.47
N ASN A 284 -0.69 -43.15 -29.77
CA ASN A 284 -1.68 -43.98 -30.45
C ASN A 284 -3.14 -43.49 -30.26
N GLY A 285 -3.34 -42.16 -30.32
CA GLY A 285 -4.66 -41.54 -30.21
C GLY A 285 -5.28 -41.56 -28.81
N ARG A 286 -4.47 -41.74 -27.75
CA ARG A 286 -4.92 -41.70 -26.36
C ARG A 286 -4.01 -40.80 -25.52
N ALA A 287 -4.61 -40.04 -24.60
CA ALA A 287 -3.89 -39.33 -23.54
C ALA A 287 -3.14 -40.34 -22.64
N ILE A 288 -1.82 -40.13 -22.49
CA ILE A 288 -0.95 -40.95 -21.63
C ILE A 288 -0.43 -40.18 -20.42
N ALA A 289 -0.37 -38.86 -20.49
CA ALA A 289 0.06 -38.00 -19.40
C ALA A 289 -0.43 -36.56 -19.63
N LEU A 290 -0.55 -35.79 -18.55
CA LEU A 290 -0.66 -34.34 -18.63
C LEU A 290 0.72 -33.73 -18.42
N VAL A 291 1.00 -32.67 -19.17
CA VAL A 291 2.19 -31.82 -19.05
C VAL A 291 1.77 -30.52 -18.40
N HIS A 292 2.51 -30.09 -17.40
CA HIS A 292 2.31 -28.82 -16.73
C HIS A 292 3.63 -28.03 -16.72
N LEU A 293 3.57 -26.81 -17.22
CA LEU A 293 4.64 -25.82 -17.19
C LEU A 293 4.27 -24.72 -16.21
N GLU A 294 5.20 -24.34 -15.34
CA GLU A 294 4.97 -23.28 -14.36
C GLU A 294 6.22 -22.44 -14.18
N ALA A 295 6.05 -21.12 -14.24
CA ALA A 295 7.11 -20.17 -13.91
C ALA A 295 7.07 -19.80 -12.42
N THR A 296 8.25 -19.58 -11.84
CA THR A 296 8.32 -19.02 -10.47
C THR A 296 7.97 -17.54 -10.52
N TYR A 297 6.71 -17.22 -10.26
CA TYR A 297 6.23 -15.85 -10.11
C TYR A 297 5.16 -15.80 -9.02
N SER A 298 5.16 -14.72 -8.24
CA SER A 298 4.16 -14.49 -7.20
C SER A 298 3.60 -13.10 -7.38
N CYS A 299 2.30 -13.00 -7.64
CA CYS A 299 1.63 -11.71 -7.56
C CYS A 299 1.60 -11.20 -6.11
N PRO A 300 1.46 -9.87 -5.92
CA PRO A 300 1.24 -9.26 -4.62
C PRO A 300 0.03 -9.91 -3.93
N GLU A 301 0.17 -10.19 -2.62
CA GLU A 301 -0.94 -10.71 -1.85
C GLU A 301 -2.04 -9.65 -1.70
N PRO A 302 -3.33 -10.05 -1.74
CA PRO A 302 -4.43 -9.13 -1.51
C PRO A 302 -4.34 -8.52 -0.11
N THR A 303 -4.49 -7.20 -0.04
CA THR A 303 -4.47 -6.40 1.18
C THR A 303 -5.88 -5.94 1.56
N GLU A 304 -6.03 -5.24 2.69
CA GLU A 304 -7.31 -4.62 3.04
C GLU A 304 -7.79 -3.58 2.01
N LEU A 305 -6.85 -2.98 1.26
CA LEU A 305 -7.11 -1.89 0.32
C LEU A 305 -7.26 -2.40 -1.13
N VAL A 306 -6.53 -3.45 -1.51
CA VAL A 306 -6.57 -4.07 -2.84
C VAL A 306 -6.86 -5.56 -2.68
N LYS A 307 -8.02 -6.02 -3.13
CA LYS A 307 -8.48 -7.41 -2.94
C LYS A 307 -8.25 -8.30 -4.17
N ASP A 308 -7.75 -7.72 -5.24
CA ASP A 308 -7.56 -8.41 -6.50
C ASP A 308 -6.44 -9.46 -6.39
N ILE A 309 -6.56 -10.52 -7.15
CA ILE A 309 -5.58 -11.60 -7.26
C ILE A 309 -5.31 -11.85 -8.74
N CYS A 310 -4.07 -12.19 -9.09
CA CYS A 310 -3.77 -12.62 -10.45
C CYS A 310 -4.27 -14.04 -10.66
N THR A 311 -5.04 -14.22 -11.72
CA THR A 311 -5.54 -15.51 -12.18
C THR A 311 -5.54 -15.55 -13.70
N HIS A 312 -5.34 -16.72 -14.28
CA HIS A 312 -5.56 -16.96 -15.72
C HIS A 312 -6.59 -18.10 -15.94
N ASP A 313 -7.21 -18.15 -17.11
CA ASP A 313 -8.19 -19.19 -17.45
C ASP A 313 -7.52 -20.45 -18.02
N GLY A 314 -6.19 -20.53 -18.02
CA GLY A 314 -5.44 -21.55 -18.73
C GLY A 314 -5.22 -21.26 -20.22
N PRO A 315 -4.65 -22.21 -20.97
CA PRO A 315 -4.49 -22.10 -22.41
C PRO A 315 -5.85 -22.08 -23.12
N GLU A 316 -5.98 -21.22 -24.14
CA GLU A 316 -7.23 -21.03 -24.90
C GLU A 316 -7.71 -22.30 -25.62
N GLU A 317 -6.76 -23.14 -26.05
CA GLU A 317 -7.00 -24.39 -26.74
C GLU A 317 -6.28 -25.54 -26.04
N LEU A 318 -6.74 -26.76 -26.29
CA LEU A 318 -6.05 -27.95 -25.79
C LEU A 318 -4.80 -28.22 -26.62
N TYR A 319 -3.63 -27.97 -26.02
CA TYR A 319 -2.36 -28.31 -26.66
C TYR A 319 -2.03 -29.80 -26.52
N THR A 320 -1.73 -30.45 -27.65
CA THR A 320 -1.28 -31.84 -27.72
C THR A 320 -0.09 -31.98 -28.68
N ASN A 321 0.72 -33.03 -28.48
CA ASN A 321 1.79 -33.40 -29.42
C ASN A 321 1.29 -34.13 -30.67
#